data_AF-A0A7L2XWP9-F1
#
_entry.id   AF-A0A7L2XWP9-F1
#
_cell.length_a   1.000
_cell.length_b   1.000
_cell.length_c   1.000
_cell.angle_alpha   90.00
_cell.angle_beta   90.00
_cell.angle_gamma   90.00
#
_symmetry.space_group_name_H-M   'P 1'
#
loop_
_entity.id
_entity.type
_entity.pdbx_description
1 polymer ?
#
loop_
_entity_poly.entity_id
_entity_poly.type
_entity_poly.pdbx_seq_one_letter_code
_entity_poly.pdbx_strand_id
1 'polypeptide(L)'
;MLYLVGLGLGDAKDITVKGLEAVRRCRRVYLEAYTSVLTVGKEALEEFYGKELILADREMVEQEADSLLKEADVCDVAFLVVGDPFGATTHSDLVLRAVKLGIPYKVIHNASIMNAVGCCGLQLYNFGETVSIVFWTDTWKPESFFDKIEKNRQNGMHTLCLL
;
A
#
# COMPACT_ATOMS: atom_id res chain seq x y z
N MET A 1 16.75 -9.72 3.71
CA MET A 1 16.32 -8.30 3.78
C MET A 1 14.89 -8.19 3.25
N LEU A 2 14.05 -7.37 3.89
CA LEU A 2 12.68 -7.10 3.44
C LEU A 2 12.63 -5.86 2.51
N TYR A 3 12.03 -5.98 1.34
CA TYR A 3 11.77 -4.86 0.43
C TYR A 3 10.27 -4.55 0.42
N LEU A 4 9.88 -3.35 0.83
CA LEU A 4 8.50 -2.87 0.64
C LEU A 4 8.46 -2.05 -0.65
N VAL A 5 7.70 -2.51 -1.65
CA VAL A 5 7.73 -1.94 -3.00
C VAL A 5 6.34 -1.48 -3.41
N GLY A 6 6.20 -0.19 -3.70
CA GLY A 6 4.97 0.36 -4.27
C GLY A 6 4.84 0.01 -5.75
N LEU A 7 3.66 -0.45 -6.17
CA LEU A 7 3.35 -0.80 -7.55
C LEU A 7 2.84 0.39 -8.37
N GLY A 8 2.45 1.50 -7.73
CA GLY A 8 1.77 2.60 -8.41
C GLY A 8 0.28 2.32 -8.60
N LEU A 9 -0.39 3.08 -9.47
CA LEU A 9 -1.86 3.18 -9.48
C LEU A 9 -2.53 2.59 -10.73
N GLY A 10 -1.79 2.48 -11.82
CA GLY A 10 -2.22 1.94 -13.10
C GLY A 10 -1.78 0.49 -13.24
N ASP A 11 -0.98 0.20 -14.25
CA ASP A 11 -0.67 -1.18 -14.68
C ASP A 11 0.68 -1.69 -14.13
N ALA A 12 1.11 -2.87 -14.61
CA ALA A 12 2.35 -3.51 -14.20
C ALA A 12 3.61 -2.63 -14.36
N LYS A 13 3.58 -1.62 -15.23
CA LYS A 13 4.69 -0.72 -15.59
C LYS A 13 4.75 0.54 -14.73
N ASP A 14 3.74 0.81 -13.91
CA ASP A 14 3.77 1.94 -12.97
C ASP A 14 4.78 1.70 -11.84
N ILE A 15 5.24 0.46 -11.66
CA ILE A 15 6.36 0.17 -10.76
C ILE A 15 7.59 0.99 -11.18
N THR A 16 8.26 1.59 -10.21
CA THR A 16 9.53 2.27 -10.50
C THR A 16 10.59 1.28 -11.00
N VAL A 17 11.55 1.74 -11.80
CA VAL A 17 12.70 0.91 -12.24
C VAL A 17 13.41 0.28 -11.03
N LYS A 18 13.59 1.04 -9.95
CA LYS A 18 14.18 0.57 -8.69
C LYS A 18 13.35 -0.56 -8.06
N GLY A 19 12.03 -0.45 -8.11
CA GLY A 19 11.12 -1.49 -7.63
C GLY A 19 11.25 -2.77 -8.45
N LEU A 20 11.19 -2.65 -9.78
CA LEU A 20 11.31 -3.80 -10.68
C LEU A 20 12.63 -4.56 -10.51
N GLU A 21 13.74 -3.84 -10.37
CA GLU A 21 15.06 -4.43 -10.10
C GLU A 21 15.09 -5.19 -8.77
N ALA A 22 14.50 -4.61 -7.71
CA ALA A 22 14.42 -5.27 -6.41
C ALA A 22 13.57 -6.56 -6.49
N VAL A 23 12.42 -6.51 -7.15
CA VAL A 23 11.53 -7.67 -7.33
C VAL A 23 12.25 -8.81 -8.05
N ARG A 24 12.94 -8.51 -9.16
CA ARG A 24 13.69 -9.51 -9.94
C ARG A 24 14.83 -10.16 -9.16
N ARG A 25 15.45 -9.42 -8.23
CA ARG A 25 16.51 -9.93 -7.35
C ARG A 25 15.97 -10.77 -6.20
N CYS A 26 14.80 -10.45 -5.67
CA CYS A 26 14.24 -11.14 -4.50
C CYS A 26 13.98 -12.62 -4.78
N ARG A 27 14.22 -13.45 -3.77
CA ARG A 27 13.95 -14.89 -3.82
C ARG A 27 12.46 -15.17 -3.76
N ARG A 28 11.74 -14.41 -2.93
CA ARG A 28 10.28 -14.49 -2.77
C ARG A 28 9.66 -13.11 -2.93
N VAL A 29 8.47 -13.11 -3.51
CA VAL A 29 7.72 -11.88 -3.81
C VAL A 29 6.28 -12.10 -3.38
N TYR A 30 5.87 -11.37 -2.36
CA TYR A 30 4.50 -11.36 -1.84
C TYR A 30 3.73 -10.21 -2.46
N LEU A 31 2.50 -10.46 -2.87
CA LEU A 31 1.58 -9.47 -3.42
C LEU A 31 0.41 -9.30 -2.46
N GLU A 32 0.30 -8.11 -1.89
CA GLU A 32 -0.86 -7.71 -1.13
C GLU A 32 -1.94 -7.18 -2.08
N ALA A 33 -3.14 -7.75 -1.99
CA ALA A 33 -4.24 -7.49 -2.93
C ALA A 33 -5.58 -7.16 -2.24
N TYR A 34 -5.56 -6.67 -0.99
CA TYR A 34 -6.77 -6.41 -0.21
C TYR A 34 -6.95 -4.94 0.20
N THR A 35 -5.90 -4.12 0.12
CA THR A 35 -5.94 -2.70 0.50
C THR A 35 -6.38 -1.79 -0.64
N SER A 36 -6.18 -2.21 -1.89
CA SER A 36 -6.64 -1.48 -3.07
C SER A 36 -6.84 -2.45 -4.23
N VAL A 37 -7.68 -2.04 -5.18
CA VAL A 37 -7.95 -2.81 -6.39
C VAL A 37 -6.71 -2.80 -7.28
N LEU A 38 -6.27 -4.00 -7.64
CA LEU A 38 -5.30 -4.23 -8.69
C LEU A 38 -6.00 -4.08 -10.04
N THR A 39 -5.58 -3.10 -10.84
CA THR A 39 -6.20 -2.84 -12.15
C THR A 39 -5.90 -3.94 -13.16
N VAL A 40 -4.82 -4.68 -12.94
CA VAL A 40 -4.37 -5.83 -13.73
C VAL A 40 -4.35 -7.08 -12.87
N GLY A 41 -4.57 -8.25 -13.48
CA GLY A 41 -4.49 -9.53 -12.78
C GLY A 41 -3.06 -9.85 -12.32
N LYS A 42 -2.96 -10.75 -11.34
CA LYS A 42 -1.69 -11.29 -10.83
C LYS A 42 -0.81 -11.82 -11.96
N GLU A 43 -1.40 -12.48 -12.93
CA GLU A 43 -0.73 -13.13 -14.05
C GLU A 43 0.02 -12.12 -14.93
N ALA A 44 -0.57 -10.95 -15.17
CA ALA A 44 0.06 -9.88 -15.95
C ALA A 44 1.27 -9.29 -15.23
N LEU A 45 1.22 -9.20 -13.89
CA LEU A 45 2.37 -8.81 -13.08
C LEU A 45 3.47 -9.87 -13.13
N GLU A 46 3.12 -11.15 -12.98
CA GLU A 46 4.07 -12.27 -13.02
C GLU A 46 4.81 -12.33 -14.37
N GLU A 47 4.08 -12.17 -15.48
CA GLU A 47 4.64 -12.12 -16.83
C GLU A 47 5.62 -10.96 -16.99
N PHE A 48 5.24 -9.75 -16.55
CA PHE A 48 6.08 -8.56 -16.71
C PHE A 48 7.30 -8.55 -15.77
N TYR A 49 7.13 -9.02 -14.53
CA TYR A 49 8.19 -9.06 -13.53
C TYR A 49 9.14 -10.24 -13.73
N GLY A 50 8.68 -11.33 -14.35
CA GLY A 50 9.46 -12.55 -14.52
C GLY A 50 9.66 -13.30 -13.19
N LYS A 51 8.66 -13.22 -12.30
CA LYS A 51 8.66 -13.81 -10.96
C LYS A 51 7.27 -14.32 -10.63
N GLU A 52 7.20 -15.47 -9.98
CA GLU A 52 5.97 -15.91 -9.32
C GLU A 52 5.66 -15.00 -8.13
N LEU A 53 4.39 -14.62 -8.00
CA LEU A 53 3.88 -13.81 -6.91
C LEU A 53 3.09 -14.69 -5.94
N ILE A 54 3.31 -14.49 -4.64
CA ILE A 54 2.57 -15.18 -3.58
C ILE A 54 1.53 -14.21 -3.05
N LEU A 55 0.25 -14.52 -3.20
CA LEU A 55 -0.81 -13.67 -2.66
C LEU A 55 -0.75 -13.68 -1.13
N ALA A 56 -0.71 -12.47 -0.54
CA ALA A 56 -0.76 -12.26 0.89
C ALA A 56 -2.11 -11.62 1.22
N ASP A 57 -2.98 -12.37 1.89
CA ASP A 57 -4.26 -11.86 2.36
C ASP A 57 -4.10 -11.06 3.66
N ARG A 58 -5.20 -10.47 4.12
CA ARG A 58 -5.21 -9.63 5.31
C ARG A 58 -4.78 -10.39 6.56
N GLU A 59 -5.20 -11.63 6.71
CA GLU A 59 -4.86 -12.45 7.88
C GLU A 59 -3.35 -12.73 7.90
N MET A 60 -2.78 -13.11 6.76
CA MET A 60 -1.34 -13.31 6.61
C MET A 60 -0.53 -12.05 6.94
N VAL A 61 -0.97 -10.88 6.48
CA VAL A 61 -0.23 -9.63 6.66
C VAL A 61 -0.41 -9.04 8.06
N GLU A 62 -1.62 -9.06 8.62
CA GLU A 62 -1.90 -8.42 9.92
C GLU A 62 -1.66 -9.37 11.09
N GLN A 63 -1.94 -10.66 10.95
CA GLN A 63 -1.87 -11.65 12.05
C GLN A 63 -0.65 -12.55 11.93
N GLU A 64 -0.30 -13.00 10.71
CA GLU A 64 0.78 -13.98 10.50
C GLU A 64 2.07 -13.41 9.90
N ALA A 65 2.29 -12.09 10.02
CA ALA A 65 3.44 -11.40 9.44
C ALA A 65 4.80 -12.02 9.83
N ASP A 66 4.86 -12.69 10.98
CA ASP A 66 6.06 -13.38 11.47
C ASP A 66 6.55 -14.46 10.49
N SER A 67 5.66 -15.11 9.74
CA SER A 67 6.02 -16.10 8.73
C SER A 67 6.77 -15.46 7.55
N LEU A 68 6.25 -14.33 7.04
CA LEU A 68 6.86 -13.53 5.99
C LEU A 68 8.21 -12.95 6.44
N LEU A 69 8.28 -12.45 7.67
CA LEU A 69 9.47 -11.83 8.23
C LEU A 69 10.58 -12.86 8.53
N LYS A 70 10.25 -14.06 9.03
CA LYS A 70 11.24 -15.13 9.27
C LYS A 70 12.07 -15.46 8.03
N GLU A 71 11.47 -15.41 6.86
CA GLU A 71 12.19 -15.70 5.62
C GLU A 71 13.06 -14.53 5.15
N ALA A 72 12.66 -13.31 5.48
CA ALA A 72 13.44 -12.10 5.20
C ALA A 72 14.73 -12.02 6.04
N ASP A 73 14.86 -12.83 7.10
CA ASP A 73 16.10 -13.02 7.84
C ASP A 73 17.13 -13.84 7.04
N VAL A 74 16.66 -14.80 6.24
CA VAL A 74 17.51 -15.76 5.52
C VAL A 74 17.76 -15.35 4.07
N CYS A 75 16.85 -14.60 3.45
CA CYS A 75 16.96 -14.20 2.04
C CYS A 75 16.31 -12.84 1.74
N ASP A 76 16.49 -12.36 0.50
CA ASP A 76 15.83 -11.15 0.01
C ASP A 76 14.35 -11.45 -0.32
N VAL A 77 13.43 -10.77 0.36
CA VAL A 77 11.97 -10.92 0.22
C VAL A 77 11.38 -9.57 -0.18
N ALA A 78 10.55 -9.56 -1.22
CA ALA A 78 9.77 -8.38 -1.61
C ALA A 78 8.32 -8.52 -1.17
N PHE A 79 7.75 -7.41 -0.69
CA PHE A 79 6.35 -7.25 -0.34
C PHE A 79 5.79 -6.09 -1.17
N LEU A 80 4.93 -6.44 -2.13
CA LEU A 80 4.36 -5.54 -3.12
C LEU A 80 3.04 -4.97 -2.61
N VAL A 81 2.91 -3.64 -2.69
CA VAL A 81 1.74 -2.88 -2.23
C VAL A 81 1.22 -2.04 -3.38
N VAL A 82 -0.10 -2.05 -3.61
CA VAL A 82 -0.73 -1.18 -4.61
C VAL A 82 -0.57 0.29 -4.19
N GLY A 83 -0.20 1.16 -5.13
CA GLY A 83 0.15 2.55 -4.85
C GLY A 83 1.53 2.67 -4.21
N ASP A 84 1.59 3.35 -3.06
CA ASP A 84 2.80 3.56 -2.27
C ASP A 84 2.70 2.81 -0.94
N PRO A 85 3.78 2.18 -0.43
CA PRO A 85 3.74 1.39 0.79
C PRO A 85 3.16 2.10 2.01
N PHE A 86 3.23 3.44 2.10
CA PHE A 86 2.73 4.20 3.25
C PHE A 86 1.64 5.23 2.89
N GLY A 87 1.15 5.23 1.65
CA GLY A 87 0.18 6.23 1.20
C GLY A 87 -1.16 6.20 1.96
N ALA A 88 -1.71 5.02 2.20
CA ALA A 88 -3.02 4.85 2.87
C ALA A 88 -3.18 3.45 3.47
N THR A 89 -2.12 2.89 4.06
CA THR A 89 -2.11 1.50 4.52
C THR A 89 -1.51 1.34 5.91
N THR A 90 -1.71 0.17 6.52
CA THR A 90 -1.17 -0.21 7.84
C THR A 90 0.23 -0.81 7.78
N HIS A 91 0.88 -0.84 6.61
CA HIS A 91 2.17 -1.53 6.40
C HIS A 91 3.36 -0.93 7.17
N SER A 92 3.18 0.21 7.84
CA SER A 92 4.15 0.69 8.85
C SER A 92 4.35 -0.33 9.98
N ASP A 93 3.32 -1.11 10.34
CA ASP A 93 3.44 -2.16 11.35
C ASP A 93 4.42 -3.27 10.92
N LEU A 94 4.42 -3.64 9.64
CA LEU A 94 5.36 -4.64 9.11
C LEU A 94 6.82 -4.18 9.26
N VAL A 95 7.08 -2.89 9.05
CA VAL A 95 8.40 -2.28 9.27
C VAL A 95 8.77 -2.31 10.75
N LEU A 96 7.85 -1.96 11.65
CA LEU A 96 8.10 -2.00 13.08
C LEU A 96 8.43 -3.42 13.57
N ARG A 97 7.74 -4.44 13.05
CA ARG A 97 8.03 -5.85 13.34
C ARG A 97 9.41 -6.26 12.80
N ALA A 98 9.75 -5.89 11.57
CA ALA A 98 11.07 -6.15 11.00
C ALA A 98 12.20 -5.55 11.87
N VAL A 99 12.04 -4.31 12.33
CA VAL A 99 12.99 -3.64 13.23
C VAL A 99 13.14 -4.40 14.55
N LYS A 100 12.03 -4.82 15.18
CA LYS A 100 12.05 -5.58 16.43
C LYS A 100 12.79 -6.92 16.30
N LEU A 101 12.69 -7.55 15.13
CA LEU A 101 13.35 -8.82 14.83
C LEU A 101 14.79 -8.65 14.30
N GLY A 102 15.29 -7.42 14.16
CA GLY A 102 16.62 -7.14 13.62
C GLY A 102 16.75 -7.38 12.11
N ILE A 103 15.63 -7.51 11.40
CA ILE A 103 15.62 -7.76 9.96
C ILE A 103 15.83 -6.43 9.22
N PRO A 104 16.85 -6.32 8.37
CA PRO A 104 17.06 -5.12 7.57
C PRO A 104 15.93 -4.98 6.55
N TYR A 105 15.43 -3.77 6.38
CA TYR A 105 14.37 -3.47 5.42
C TYR A 105 14.75 -2.29 4.51
N LYS A 106 14.10 -2.22 3.35
CA LYS A 106 14.21 -1.12 2.39
C LYS A 106 12.85 -0.79 1.81
N VAL A 107 12.50 0.49 1.84
CA VAL A 107 11.25 1.00 1.23
C VAL A 107 11.57 1.57 -0.14
N ILE A 108 10.77 1.19 -1.14
CA ILE A 108 10.80 1.71 -2.49
C ILE A 108 9.43 2.34 -2.75
N HIS A 109 9.41 3.67 -2.68
CA HIS A 109 8.21 4.49 -2.87
C HIS A 109 7.69 4.47 -4.31
N ASN A 110 6.43 4.85 -4.46
CA ASN A 110 5.79 5.04 -5.76
C ASN A 110 4.68 6.12 -5.71
N ALA A 111 3.94 6.30 -6.80
CA ALA A 111 2.74 7.12 -6.87
C ALA A 111 1.67 6.62 -5.89
N SER A 112 0.92 7.54 -5.30
CA SER A 112 -0.14 7.25 -4.32
C SER A 112 -1.39 8.03 -4.67
N ILE A 113 -2.58 7.51 -4.39
CA ILE A 113 -3.80 8.30 -4.59
C ILE A 113 -3.78 9.63 -3.81
N MET A 114 -3.05 9.66 -2.69
CA MET A 114 -2.83 10.86 -1.87
C MET A 114 -2.17 12.00 -2.62
N ASN A 115 -1.31 11.71 -3.60
CA ASN A 115 -0.67 12.73 -4.45
C ASN A 115 -1.30 12.82 -5.83
N ALA A 116 -1.81 11.71 -6.38
CA ALA A 116 -2.43 11.68 -7.70
C ALA A 116 -3.76 12.46 -7.77
N VAL A 117 -4.45 12.69 -6.64
CA VAL A 117 -5.64 13.56 -6.56
C VAL A 117 -5.40 14.98 -7.08
N GLY A 118 -4.14 15.42 -7.22
CA GLY A 118 -3.78 16.66 -7.91
C GLY A 118 -4.30 16.74 -9.36
N CYS A 119 -4.63 15.61 -9.98
CA CYS A 119 -5.29 15.56 -11.29
C CYS A 119 -6.64 16.29 -11.33
N CYS A 120 -7.28 16.52 -10.17
CA CYS A 120 -8.50 17.32 -10.05
C CYS A 120 -8.27 18.83 -10.25
N GLY A 121 -7.01 19.28 -10.42
CA GLY A 121 -6.67 20.71 -10.53
C GLY A 121 -6.69 21.46 -9.20
N LEU A 122 -6.89 20.75 -8.08
CA LEU A 122 -6.86 21.30 -6.73
C LEU A 122 -5.42 21.33 -6.20
N GLN A 123 -5.08 22.39 -5.47
CA GLN A 123 -3.75 22.52 -4.88
C GLN A 123 -3.58 21.50 -3.75
N LEU A 124 -2.57 20.63 -3.85
CA LEU A 124 -2.32 19.58 -2.85
C LEU A 124 -2.09 20.13 -1.44
N TYR A 125 -1.45 21.31 -1.33
CA TYR A 125 -1.26 21.99 -0.04
C TYR A 125 -2.56 22.42 0.66
N ASN A 126 -3.68 22.46 -0.05
CA ASN A 126 -4.97 22.83 0.50
C ASN A 126 -5.82 21.62 0.91
N PHE A 127 -5.27 20.39 0.88
CA PHE A 127 -5.95 19.22 1.42
C PHE A 127 -5.72 19.10 2.93
N GLY A 128 -6.81 18.89 3.67
CA GLY A 128 -6.81 18.66 5.12
C GLY A 128 -6.74 17.17 5.46
N GLU A 129 -7.37 16.79 6.57
CA GLU A 129 -7.39 15.39 7.02
C GLU A 129 -8.15 14.49 6.02
N THR A 130 -7.48 13.48 5.47
CA THR A 130 -8.10 12.45 4.61
C THR A 130 -9.02 11.56 5.44
N VAL A 131 -10.12 11.10 4.84
CA VAL A 131 -11.13 10.24 5.48
C VAL A 131 -11.37 8.96 4.69
N SER A 132 -11.91 7.93 5.35
CA SER A 132 -12.39 6.70 4.71
C SER A 132 -13.89 6.58 4.91
N ILE A 133 -14.65 6.44 3.82
CA ILE A 133 -16.08 6.21 3.81
C ILE A 133 -16.32 4.72 3.62
N VAL A 134 -16.62 4.05 4.72
CA VAL A 134 -16.81 2.59 4.75
C VAL A 134 -18.23 2.20 4.38
N PHE A 135 -18.39 0.99 3.84
CA PHE A 135 -19.71 0.41 3.62
C PHE A 135 -20.48 0.27 4.93
N TRP A 136 -21.73 0.71 4.90
CA TRP A 136 -22.66 0.46 5.98
C TRP A 136 -23.21 -0.97 5.91
N THR A 137 -23.49 -1.52 7.08
CA THR A 137 -24.33 -2.71 7.23
C THR A 137 -25.63 -2.31 7.92
N ASP A 138 -26.58 -3.25 8.06
CA ASP A 138 -27.85 -2.98 8.73
C ASP A 138 -27.66 -2.53 10.19
N THR A 139 -26.60 -3.04 10.85
CA THR A 139 -26.33 -2.82 12.28
C THR A 139 -25.14 -1.90 12.55
N TRP A 140 -24.35 -1.54 11.54
CA TRP A 140 -23.15 -0.74 11.71
C TRP A 140 -23.05 0.36 10.63
N LYS A 141 -23.21 1.60 11.07
CA LYS A 141 -23.29 2.80 10.21
C LYS A 141 -22.41 3.92 10.77
N PRO A 142 -21.08 3.78 10.76
CA PRO A 142 -20.20 4.83 11.25
C PRO A 142 -20.28 6.05 10.34
N GLU A 143 -20.19 7.22 10.96
CA GLU A 143 -20.24 8.52 10.29
C GLU A 143 -19.10 9.46 10.73
N SER A 144 -18.08 8.94 11.40
CA SER A 144 -16.95 9.74 11.93
C SER A 144 -16.15 10.47 10.84
N PHE A 145 -16.29 10.08 9.57
CA PHE A 145 -15.75 10.81 8.43
C PHE A 145 -16.44 12.17 8.23
N PHE A 146 -17.70 12.33 8.64
CA PHE A 146 -18.48 13.54 8.46
C PHE A 146 -17.90 14.71 9.23
N ASP A 147 -17.63 14.53 10.53
CA ASP A 147 -17.06 15.56 11.40
C ASP A 147 -15.71 16.08 10.87
N LYS A 148 -14.91 15.18 10.29
CA LYS A 148 -13.61 15.51 9.68
C LYS A 148 -13.77 16.32 8.38
N ILE A 149 -14.71 15.93 7.52
CA ILE A 149 -15.05 16.69 6.31
C ILE A 149 -15.55 18.10 6.69
N GLU A 150 -16.44 18.18 7.68
CA GLU A 150 -16.95 19.46 8.18
C GLU A 150 -15.80 20.34 8.68
N LYS A 151 -14.92 19.80 9.52
CA LYS A 151 -13.75 20.51 10.04
C LYS A 151 -12.83 21.02 8.94
N ASN A 152 -12.53 20.21 7.92
CA ASN A 152 -11.71 20.66 6.80
C ASN A 152 -12.39 21.82 6.05
N ARG A 153 -13.70 21.70 5.78
CA ARG A 153 -14.48 22.72 5.08
C ARG A 153 -14.56 24.04 5.86
N GLN A 154 -14.75 23.99 7.17
CA GLN A 154 -14.74 25.18 8.04
C GLN A 154 -13.39 25.91 8.01
N ASN A 155 -12.30 25.18 7.78
CA ASN A 155 -10.94 25.73 7.68
C ASN A 155 -10.51 26.04 6.23
N GLY A 156 -11.41 25.97 5.24
CA GLY A 156 -11.10 26.26 3.85
C GLY A 156 -10.26 25.19 3.13
N MET A 157 -10.20 23.97 3.67
CA MET A 157 -9.43 22.86 3.11
C MET A 157 -10.31 21.89 2.30
N HIS A 158 -9.71 21.27 1.29
CA HIS A 158 -10.27 20.13 0.57
C HIS A 158 -10.17 18.85 1.41
N THR A 159 -11.05 17.88 1.16
CA THR A 159 -10.99 16.56 1.79
C THR A 159 -10.89 15.49 0.72
N LEU A 160 -9.87 14.63 0.82
CA LEU A 160 -9.82 13.39 0.05
C LEU A 160 -10.63 12.33 0.80
N CYS A 161 -11.65 11.78 0.15
CA CYS A 161 -12.47 10.71 0.69
C CYS A 161 -12.11 9.39 0.00
N LEU A 162 -11.45 8.49 0.73
CA LEU A 162 -11.20 7.12 0.29
C LEU A 162 -12.48 6.28 0.50
N LEU A 163 -12.63 5.23 -0.31
CA LEU A 163 -13.77 4.30 -0.28
C LEU A 163 -13.31 2.90 0.11
#